data_AF-A0A2D5EXT4-F1
#
_entry.id   AF-A0A2D5EXT4-F1
#
_cell.length_a   1.000
_cell.length_b   1.000
_cell.length_c   1.000
_cell.angle_alpha   90.00
_cell.angle_beta   90.00
_cell.angle_gamma   90.00
#
_symmetry.space_group_name_H-M   'P 1'
#
loop_
_entity.id
_entity.type
_entity.pdbx_description
1 polymer ?
#
loop_
_entity_poly.entity_id
_entity_poly.type
_entity_poly.pdbx_seq_one_letter_code
_entity_poly.pdbx_strand_id
1 'polypeptide(L)'
;MTDRIPAHAHLLLFPRTIAAHLERVRASDLVAEEEVPNLWQIQLGVLRMWHRVLFRPETIGTCADFAPRRTLRARLLQLRPLRFPFLLRERAVHPLDFSGLASSPERIVRHLLGAHHDGVQFAYDLELLAVHPGFLEDALEEARAVVAGEHPRGEYLRDLVVYERYHENLVAALEAFLAGELEVPEAQREDPDILFSAYLRWCARQPATPAETLAAWRAGRYTVADGVRSDTAAEARGAVAREPVAAAA
;
A
#
# COMPACT_ATOMS: atom_id res chain seq x y z
N MET A 1 2.44 -1.81 29.16
CA MET A 1 3.52 -1.89 28.15
C MET A 1 4.21 -0.54 28.11
N THR A 2 5.54 -0.54 28.09
CA THR A 2 6.41 0.61 28.34
C THR A 2 6.10 1.80 27.40
N ASP A 3 5.62 2.91 27.96
CA ASP A 3 5.25 4.18 27.29
C ASP A 3 6.37 4.88 26.49
N ARG A 4 7.56 4.27 26.39
CA ARG A 4 8.72 4.85 25.73
C ARG A 4 8.82 4.36 24.29
N ILE A 5 8.37 5.21 23.39
CA ILE A 5 8.69 5.13 21.96
C ILE A 5 10.20 5.34 21.78
N PRO A 6 10.91 4.46 21.05
CA PRO A 6 12.33 4.65 20.76
C PRO A 6 12.60 5.98 20.04
N ALA A 7 13.74 6.62 20.30
CA ALA A 7 14.05 7.94 19.72
C ALA A 7 13.98 7.96 18.17
N HIS A 8 14.46 6.89 17.52
CA HIS A 8 14.41 6.77 16.07
C HIS A 8 12.96 6.75 15.55
N ALA A 9 12.01 6.21 16.30
CA ALA A 9 10.61 6.06 15.88
C ALA A 9 9.93 7.42 15.60
N HIS A 10 10.45 8.53 16.14
CA HIS A 10 9.98 9.88 15.84
C HIS A 10 10.23 10.35 14.39
N LEU A 11 10.98 9.59 13.59
CA LEU A 11 11.03 9.79 12.14
C LEU A 11 9.72 9.35 11.45
N LEU A 12 8.92 8.50 12.09
CA LEU A 12 7.52 8.32 11.72
C LEU A 12 6.71 9.49 12.26
N LEU A 13 5.72 9.95 11.51
CA LEU A 13 4.89 11.08 11.95
C LEU A 13 3.93 10.72 13.10
N PHE A 14 3.53 9.45 13.21
CA PHE A 14 2.58 8.98 14.23
C PHE A 14 3.01 7.66 14.89
N PRO A 15 4.19 7.60 15.55
CA PRO A 15 4.78 6.34 15.98
C PRO A 15 3.96 5.60 17.04
N ARG A 16 3.23 6.33 17.91
CA ARG A 16 2.34 5.72 18.91
C ARG A 16 1.12 5.06 18.28
N THR A 17 0.49 5.75 17.31
CA THR A 17 -0.65 5.22 16.57
C THR A 17 -0.23 3.98 15.78
N ILE A 18 0.89 4.06 15.08
CA ILE A 18 1.45 2.93 14.32
C ILE A 18 1.74 1.75 15.26
N ALA A 19 2.38 1.98 16.41
CA ALA A 19 2.61 0.93 17.40
C ALA A 19 1.30 0.28 17.86
N ALA A 20 0.28 1.08 18.20
CA ALA A 20 -1.02 0.55 18.62
C ALA A 20 -1.73 -0.24 17.50
N HIS A 21 -1.58 0.16 16.23
CA HIS A 21 -2.13 -0.58 15.10
C HIS A 21 -1.35 -1.85 14.82
N LEU A 22 -0.03 -1.88 15.02
CA LEU A 22 0.76 -3.11 14.96
C LEU A 22 0.36 -4.11 16.05
N GLU A 23 -0.01 -3.65 17.25
CA GLU A 23 -0.59 -4.52 18.27
C GLU A 23 -1.93 -5.14 17.83
N ARG A 24 -2.76 -4.38 17.10
CA ARG A 24 -4.00 -4.93 16.51
C ARG A 24 -3.72 -5.91 15.40
N VAL A 25 -2.74 -5.61 14.55
CA VAL A 25 -2.26 -6.54 13.53
C VAL A 25 -1.77 -7.83 14.18
N ARG A 26 -1.02 -7.76 15.29
CA ARG A 26 -0.59 -8.95 16.04
C ARG A 26 -1.76 -9.74 16.62
N ALA A 27 -2.83 -9.06 17.01
CA ALA A 27 -4.06 -9.69 17.49
C ALA A 27 -4.99 -10.16 16.37
N SER A 28 -4.69 -9.83 15.11
CA SER A 28 -5.38 -10.31 13.92
C SER A 28 -4.56 -11.42 13.28
N ASP A 29 -5.17 -12.50 12.84
CA ASP A 29 -4.44 -13.58 12.13
C ASP A 29 -4.02 -13.19 10.70
N LEU A 30 -3.80 -11.89 10.43
CA LEU A 30 -3.45 -11.36 9.12
C LEU A 30 -2.04 -11.77 8.68
N VAL A 31 -1.09 -11.84 9.62
CA VAL A 31 0.28 -12.36 9.43
C VAL A 31 0.70 -13.14 10.67
N ALA A 32 1.68 -14.04 10.53
CA ALA A 32 2.21 -14.75 11.69
C ALA A 32 2.83 -13.78 12.72
N GLU A 33 2.86 -14.15 14.00
CA GLU A 33 3.33 -13.26 15.08
C GLU A 33 4.78 -12.79 14.85
N GLU A 34 5.64 -13.69 14.38
CA GLU A 34 7.02 -13.43 14.01
C GLU A 34 7.19 -12.54 12.76
N GLU A 35 6.13 -12.38 11.97
CA GLU A 35 6.08 -11.54 10.77
C GLU A 35 5.51 -10.15 11.04
N VAL A 36 5.17 -9.83 12.29
CA VAL A 36 4.76 -8.46 12.67
C VAL A 36 6.02 -7.59 12.83
N PRO A 37 6.23 -6.59 11.96
CA PRO A 37 7.43 -5.76 12.00
C PRO A 37 7.47 -4.85 13.23
N ASN A 38 8.68 -4.49 13.65
CA ASN A 38 8.90 -3.43 14.65
C ASN A 38 8.85 -2.02 14.00
N LEU A 39 8.87 -0.97 14.82
CA LEU A 39 8.78 0.42 14.33
C LEU A 39 9.93 0.83 13.40
N TRP A 40 11.14 0.30 13.61
CA TRP A 40 12.26 0.56 12.72
C TRP A 40 12.05 -0.09 11.35
N GLN A 41 11.60 -1.34 11.32
CA GLN A 41 11.26 -2.05 10.09
C GLN A 41 10.14 -1.34 9.31
N ILE A 42 9.13 -0.80 10.00
CA ILE A 42 8.11 0.05 9.37
C ILE A 42 8.72 1.33 8.78
N GLN A 43 9.71 1.95 9.41
CA GLN A 43 10.40 3.10 8.80
C GLN A 43 11.07 2.73 7.48
N LEU A 44 11.71 1.56 7.41
CA LEU A 44 12.30 1.07 6.16
C LEU A 44 11.21 0.82 5.10
N GLY A 45 10.06 0.28 5.48
CA GLY A 45 8.89 0.16 4.61
C GLY A 45 8.38 1.51 4.10
N VAL A 46 8.27 2.51 4.97
CA VAL A 46 7.89 3.88 4.59
C VAL A 46 8.90 4.48 3.62
N LEU A 47 10.21 4.29 3.85
CA LEU A 47 11.25 4.74 2.92
C LEU A 47 11.14 4.07 1.55
N ARG A 48 10.81 2.78 1.50
CA ARG A 48 10.52 2.07 0.25
C ARG A 48 9.33 2.68 -0.50
N MET A 49 8.24 2.99 0.20
CA MET A 49 7.07 3.63 -0.40
C MET A 49 7.37 5.02 -0.95
N TRP A 50 8.17 5.82 -0.23
CA TRP A 50 8.71 7.08 -0.74
C TRP A 50 9.52 6.87 -2.03
N HIS A 51 10.41 5.88 -2.05
CA HIS A 51 11.17 5.53 -3.24
C HIS A 51 10.25 5.18 -4.41
N ARG A 52 9.20 4.38 -4.20
CA ARG A 52 8.20 4.08 -5.25
C ARG A 52 7.55 5.35 -5.79
N VAL A 53 7.06 6.24 -4.94
CA VAL A 53 6.37 7.48 -5.38
C VAL A 53 7.29 8.37 -6.21
N LEU A 54 8.57 8.46 -5.84
CA LEU A 54 9.55 9.30 -6.54
C LEU A 54 10.06 8.70 -7.86
N PHE A 55 10.23 7.38 -7.92
CA PHE A 55 10.92 6.72 -9.05
C PHE A 55 10.00 5.85 -9.92
N ARG A 56 8.76 5.58 -9.50
CA ARG A 56 7.74 4.81 -10.24
C ARG A 56 6.37 5.51 -10.25
N PRO A 57 6.29 6.82 -10.57
CA PRO A 57 5.05 7.59 -10.49
C PRO A 57 3.97 7.11 -11.47
N GLU A 58 4.32 6.34 -12.50
CA GLU A 58 3.41 5.72 -13.47
C GLU A 58 2.54 4.61 -12.86
N THR A 59 2.86 4.15 -11.65
CA THR A 59 2.11 3.08 -10.96
C THR A 59 1.03 3.60 -10.00
N ILE A 60 0.82 4.92 -9.93
CA ILE A 60 -0.02 5.57 -8.91
C ILE A 60 -1.10 6.45 -9.56
N GLY A 61 -2.37 6.08 -9.32
CA GLY A 61 -3.54 6.87 -9.70
C GLY A 61 -3.78 6.94 -11.22
N THR A 62 -3.32 5.92 -11.94
CA THR A 62 -3.52 5.65 -13.38
C THR A 62 -4.39 4.41 -13.56
N CYS A 63 -5.05 4.26 -14.69
CA CYS A 63 -5.85 3.06 -15.01
C CYS A 63 -5.39 2.47 -16.34
N ALA A 64 -5.15 1.16 -16.38
CA ALA A 64 -4.81 0.44 -17.61
C ALA A 64 -6.04 0.07 -18.45
N ASP A 65 -7.14 -0.30 -17.79
CA ASP A 65 -8.26 -1.00 -18.44
C ASP A 65 -9.46 -0.10 -18.79
N PHE A 66 -9.61 1.03 -18.10
CA PHE A 66 -10.79 1.88 -18.23
C PHE A 66 -10.45 3.31 -18.64
N ALA A 67 -11.25 3.84 -19.55
CA ALA A 67 -11.11 5.22 -20.01
C ALA A 67 -11.47 6.22 -18.89
N PRO A 68 -10.89 7.43 -18.92
CA PRO A 68 -11.37 8.55 -18.12
C PRO A 68 -12.84 8.88 -18.44
N ARG A 69 -13.58 9.32 -17.41
CA ARG A 69 -14.96 9.78 -17.54
C ARG A 69 -15.05 10.99 -18.48
N ARG A 70 -16.18 11.11 -19.17
CA ARG A 70 -16.38 12.15 -20.20
C ARG A 70 -16.77 13.52 -19.63
N THR A 71 -17.02 13.63 -18.33
CA THR A 71 -17.38 14.89 -17.67
C THR A 71 -16.23 15.90 -17.76
N LEU A 72 -16.55 17.19 -17.79
CA LEU A 72 -15.53 18.24 -17.81
C LEU A 72 -14.64 18.18 -16.56
N ARG A 73 -15.25 17.91 -15.40
CA ARG A 73 -14.55 17.78 -14.12
C ARG A 73 -13.55 16.64 -14.14
N ALA A 74 -13.93 15.42 -14.56
CA ALA A 74 -13.01 14.30 -14.63
C ALA A 74 -11.86 14.54 -15.62
N ARG A 75 -12.14 15.17 -16.77
CA ARG A 75 -11.10 15.55 -17.75
C ARG A 75 -10.06 16.51 -17.18
N LEU A 76 -10.50 17.49 -16.38
CA LEU A 76 -9.58 18.39 -15.68
C LEU A 76 -8.79 17.65 -14.59
N LEU A 77 -9.47 16.82 -13.81
CA LEU A 77 -8.87 16.05 -12.71
C LEU A 77 -8.00 14.87 -13.18
N GLN A 78 -8.02 14.53 -14.46
CA GLN A 78 -7.04 13.61 -15.05
C GLN A 78 -5.61 14.15 -14.88
N LEU A 79 -5.44 15.48 -14.89
CA LEU A 79 -4.17 16.11 -14.54
C LEU A 79 -3.95 16.02 -13.03
N ARG A 80 -3.07 15.10 -12.62
CA ARG A 80 -2.76 14.81 -11.21
C ARG A 80 -2.46 16.05 -10.34
N PRO A 81 -1.69 17.06 -10.80
CA PRO A 81 -1.46 18.27 -10.01
C PRO A 81 -2.75 19.06 -9.72
N LEU A 82 -3.71 19.06 -10.66
CA LEU A 82 -5.01 19.71 -10.46
C LEU A 82 -5.92 18.90 -9.54
N ARG A 83 -5.79 17.57 -9.55
CA ARG A 83 -6.55 16.66 -8.68
C ARG A 83 -6.09 16.67 -7.23
N PHE A 84 -4.79 16.84 -7.01
CA PHE A 84 -4.17 16.68 -5.68
C PHE A 84 -4.80 17.54 -4.57
N PRO A 85 -5.11 18.85 -4.76
CA PRO A 85 -5.76 19.66 -3.73
C PRO A 85 -7.13 19.12 -3.30
N PHE A 86 -7.89 18.53 -4.23
CA PHE A 86 -9.20 17.93 -3.94
C PHE A 86 -9.04 16.62 -3.17
N LEU A 87 -8.08 15.78 -3.53
CA LEU A 87 -7.75 14.58 -2.75
C LEU A 87 -7.36 14.91 -1.31
N LEU A 88 -6.58 15.97 -1.09
CA LEU A 88 -6.24 16.46 0.24
C LEU A 88 -7.47 16.96 1.01
N ARG A 89 -8.31 17.76 0.34
CA ARG A 89 -9.56 18.28 0.94
C ARG A 89 -10.49 17.15 1.36
N GLU A 90 -10.61 16.10 0.54
CA GLU A 90 -11.39 14.90 0.87
C GLU A 90 -10.75 14.00 1.91
N ARG A 91 -9.49 14.27 2.27
CA ARG A 91 -8.64 13.36 3.04
C ARG A 91 -8.53 11.98 2.39
N ALA A 92 -8.77 11.90 1.09
CA ALA A 92 -8.66 10.72 0.26
C ALA A 92 -7.20 10.35 -0.05
N VAL A 93 -6.22 11.14 0.40
CA VAL A 93 -4.82 10.75 0.43
C VAL A 93 -4.18 11.18 1.75
N HIS A 94 -3.15 10.46 2.19
CA HIS A 94 -2.34 10.83 3.35
C HIS A 94 -0.88 11.05 2.92
N PRO A 95 -0.48 12.27 2.52
CA PRO A 95 0.87 12.52 1.97
C PRO A 95 2.02 12.33 2.97
N LEU A 96 1.67 11.98 4.21
CA LEU A 96 2.53 11.89 5.38
C LEU A 96 2.42 10.50 6.07
N ASP A 97 1.58 9.61 5.55
CA ASP A 97 1.44 8.24 6.07
C ASP A 97 1.45 7.30 4.86
N PHE A 98 2.63 6.79 4.54
CA PHE A 98 2.84 5.95 3.36
C PHE A 98 2.64 4.47 3.65
N SER A 99 2.45 4.07 4.91
CA SER A 99 2.11 2.69 5.26
C SER A 99 0.62 2.46 5.43
N GLY A 100 -0.16 3.53 5.67
CA GLY A 100 -1.58 3.47 6.03
C GLY A 100 -1.82 3.10 7.50
N LEU A 101 -0.79 2.64 8.22
CA LEU A 101 -0.86 2.24 9.61
C LEU A 101 -1.18 3.37 10.58
N ALA A 102 -1.07 4.65 10.19
CA ALA A 102 -1.51 5.75 11.05
C ALA A 102 -2.92 6.25 10.70
N SER A 103 -3.52 5.74 9.63
CA SER A 103 -4.83 6.16 9.16
C SER A 103 -5.94 5.56 10.02
N SER A 104 -6.96 6.36 10.33
CA SER A 104 -8.17 5.85 10.96
C SER A 104 -9.00 5.07 9.94
N PRO A 105 -9.82 4.11 10.35
CA PRO A 105 -10.64 3.34 9.42
C PRO A 105 -11.58 4.22 8.60
N GLU A 106 -12.16 5.28 9.17
CA GLU A 106 -12.98 6.25 8.40
C GLU A 106 -12.18 6.96 7.32
N ARG A 107 -10.87 7.14 7.54
CA ARG A 107 -9.99 7.74 6.53
C ARG A 107 -9.67 6.74 5.42
N ILE A 108 -9.46 5.47 5.75
CA ILE A 108 -9.27 4.39 4.77
C ILE A 108 -10.52 4.28 3.88
N VAL A 109 -11.73 4.35 4.45
CA VAL A 109 -12.98 4.40 3.66
C VAL A 109 -13.00 5.61 2.72
N ARG A 110 -12.65 6.82 3.21
CA ARG A 110 -12.56 8.01 2.33
C ARG A 110 -11.49 7.87 1.24
N HIS A 111 -10.39 7.18 1.52
CA HIS A 111 -9.34 6.88 0.55
C HIS A 111 -9.89 5.98 -0.56
N LEU A 112 -10.49 4.83 -0.18
CA LEU A 112 -11.14 3.90 -1.10
C LEU A 112 -12.20 4.59 -1.98
N LEU A 113 -13.00 5.50 -1.44
CA LEU A 113 -14.05 6.18 -2.21
C LEU A 113 -13.52 7.31 -3.11
N GLY A 114 -12.37 7.92 -2.77
CA GLY A 114 -11.92 9.19 -3.34
C GLY A 114 -10.63 9.14 -4.15
N ALA A 115 -9.78 8.12 -3.97
CA ALA A 115 -8.54 7.94 -4.72
C ALA A 115 -8.62 6.69 -5.59
N HIS A 116 -8.09 6.76 -6.81
CA HIS A 116 -8.13 5.64 -7.73
C HIS A 116 -7.03 4.60 -7.45
N HIS A 117 -7.41 3.33 -7.51
CA HIS A 117 -6.58 2.13 -7.44
C HIS A 117 -6.79 1.33 -8.71
N ASP A 118 -5.71 0.84 -9.31
CA ASP A 118 -5.79 0.05 -10.55
C ASP A 118 -5.79 -1.46 -10.24
N GLY A 119 -6.54 -2.24 -11.00
CA GLY A 119 -6.65 -3.69 -10.80
C GLY A 119 -6.99 -4.07 -9.35
N VAL A 120 -6.15 -4.89 -8.72
CA VAL A 120 -6.32 -5.41 -7.35
C VAL A 120 -5.64 -4.55 -6.27
N GLN A 121 -5.15 -3.36 -6.61
CA GLN A 121 -4.42 -2.49 -5.65
C GLN A 121 -5.23 -2.10 -4.41
N PHE A 122 -6.57 -2.14 -4.47
CA PHE A 122 -7.44 -1.94 -3.31
C PHE A 122 -7.20 -2.95 -2.19
N ALA A 123 -6.70 -4.15 -2.51
CA ALA A 123 -6.56 -5.24 -1.55
C ALA A 123 -5.70 -4.85 -0.34
N TYR A 124 -4.68 -4.00 -0.54
CA TYR A 124 -3.89 -3.41 0.54
C TYR A 124 -4.77 -2.69 1.56
N ASP A 125 -5.65 -1.80 1.09
CA ASP A 125 -6.54 -1.03 1.95
C ASP A 125 -7.66 -1.88 2.56
N LEU A 126 -8.11 -2.93 1.86
CA LEU A 126 -9.08 -3.88 2.41
C LEU A 126 -8.48 -4.69 3.56
N GLU A 127 -7.25 -5.17 3.44
CA GLU A 127 -6.53 -5.84 4.53
C GLU A 127 -6.27 -4.89 5.71
N LEU A 128 -5.93 -3.63 5.44
CA LEU A 128 -5.85 -2.59 6.48
C LEU A 128 -7.19 -2.35 7.17
N LEU A 129 -8.31 -2.40 6.43
CA LEU A 129 -9.63 -2.18 7.00
C LEU A 129 -10.13 -3.40 7.77
N ALA A 130 -9.73 -4.61 7.38
CA ALA A 130 -10.13 -5.87 7.99
C ALA A 130 -9.74 -6.00 9.47
N VAL A 131 -8.69 -5.29 9.92
CA VAL A 131 -8.31 -5.27 11.36
C VAL A 131 -9.24 -4.39 12.21
N HIS A 132 -10.21 -3.71 11.58
CA HIS A 132 -11.22 -2.87 12.21
C HIS A 132 -12.63 -3.43 11.99
N PRO A 133 -13.22 -4.11 12.99
CA PRO A 133 -14.53 -4.76 12.83
C PRO A 133 -15.63 -3.78 12.34
N GLY A 134 -16.42 -4.21 11.36
CA GLY A 134 -17.57 -3.48 10.80
C GLY A 134 -17.23 -2.48 9.69
N PHE A 135 -15.96 -2.09 9.53
CA PHE A 135 -15.62 -1.03 8.58
C PHE A 135 -15.56 -1.48 7.12
N LEU A 136 -15.37 -2.77 6.85
CA LEU A 136 -15.47 -3.31 5.49
C LEU A 136 -16.92 -3.24 5.00
N GLU A 137 -17.87 -3.56 5.87
CA GLU A 137 -19.30 -3.45 5.61
C GLU A 137 -19.72 -1.99 5.40
N ASP A 138 -19.25 -1.07 6.26
CA ASP A 138 -19.47 0.36 6.09
C ASP A 138 -18.91 0.86 4.74
N ALA A 139 -17.71 0.42 4.35
CA ALA A 139 -17.12 0.77 3.06
C ALA A 139 -17.96 0.25 1.89
N LEU A 140 -18.49 -0.97 2.00
CA LEU A 140 -19.36 -1.56 0.99
C LEU A 140 -20.67 -0.81 0.85
N GLU A 141 -21.30 -0.43 1.96
CA GLU A 141 -22.53 0.37 1.95
C GLU A 141 -22.31 1.72 1.25
N GLU A 142 -21.26 2.44 1.64
CA GLU A 142 -20.90 3.73 1.04
C GLU A 142 -20.59 3.61 -0.46
N ALA A 143 -19.83 2.58 -0.86
CA ALA A 143 -19.50 2.33 -2.26
C ALA A 143 -20.76 1.99 -3.08
N ARG A 144 -21.68 1.19 -2.55
CA ARG A 144 -22.98 0.88 -3.17
C ARG A 144 -23.84 2.13 -3.32
N ALA A 145 -23.90 2.99 -2.30
CA ALA A 145 -24.62 4.26 -2.38
C ALA A 145 -24.07 5.16 -3.49
N VAL A 146 -22.74 5.17 -3.72
CA VAL A 146 -22.12 5.90 -4.84
C VAL A 146 -22.52 5.31 -6.19
N VAL A 147 -22.54 3.98 -6.32
CA VAL A 147 -22.94 3.30 -7.57
C VAL A 147 -24.44 3.51 -7.86
N ALA A 148 -25.29 3.45 -6.84
CA ALA A 148 -26.73 3.64 -6.95
C ALA A 148 -27.14 5.10 -7.22
N GLY A 149 -26.23 6.07 -7.07
CA GLY A 149 -26.53 7.49 -7.18
C GLY A 149 -27.25 8.08 -5.96
N GLU A 150 -27.25 7.35 -4.85
CA GLU A 150 -27.90 7.74 -3.59
C GLU A 150 -26.96 8.51 -2.67
N HIS A 151 -25.64 8.30 -2.83
CA HIS A 151 -24.64 9.02 -2.05
C HIS A 151 -24.67 10.53 -2.40
N PRO A 152 -24.83 11.45 -1.43
CA PRO A 152 -24.97 12.89 -1.69
C PRO A 152 -23.81 13.53 -2.48
N ARG A 153 -22.65 12.86 -2.46
CA ARG A 153 -21.43 13.30 -3.17
C ARG A 153 -21.02 12.33 -4.27
N GLY A 154 -21.86 11.37 -4.64
CA GLY A 154 -21.53 10.26 -5.54
C GLY A 154 -20.96 10.75 -6.87
N GLU A 155 -21.62 11.70 -7.54
CA GLU A 155 -21.11 12.26 -8.80
C GLU A 155 -19.72 12.91 -8.66
N TYR A 156 -19.50 13.62 -7.57
CA TYR A 156 -18.21 14.26 -7.29
C TYR A 156 -17.12 13.23 -7.03
N LEU A 157 -17.39 12.19 -6.22
CA LEU A 157 -16.43 11.12 -5.95
C LEU A 157 -16.09 10.35 -7.23
N ARG A 158 -17.09 10.06 -8.07
CA ARG A 158 -16.91 9.41 -9.38
C ARG A 158 -15.99 10.22 -10.29
N ASP A 159 -16.15 11.54 -10.34
CA ASP A 159 -15.25 12.39 -11.14
C ASP A 159 -13.86 12.56 -10.50
N LEU A 160 -13.76 12.52 -9.17
CA LEU A 160 -12.50 12.63 -8.45
C LEU A 160 -11.58 11.44 -8.70
N VAL A 161 -12.15 10.23 -8.78
CA VAL A 161 -11.40 9.01 -9.14
C VAL A 161 -11.10 8.93 -10.65
N VAL A 162 -11.64 9.85 -11.46
CA VAL A 162 -11.38 10.08 -12.90
C VAL A 162 -11.86 8.96 -13.83
N TYR A 163 -11.65 7.70 -13.51
CA TYR A 163 -11.86 6.58 -14.43
C TYR A 163 -13.26 5.98 -14.33
N GLU A 164 -13.77 5.49 -15.45
CA GLU A 164 -15.02 4.73 -15.49
C GLU A 164 -14.91 3.43 -14.68
N ARG A 165 -16.05 2.92 -14.23
CA ARG A 165 -16.20 1.63 -13.52
C ARG A 165 -15.47 1.48 -12.18
N TYR A 166 -14.77 2.52 -11.70
CA TYR A 166 -14.00 2.43 -10.46
C TYR A 166 -14.83 1.98 -9.25
N HIS A 167 -15.95 2.66 -8.96
CA HIS A 167 -16.76 2.35 -7.77
C HIS A 167 -17.50 1.02 -7.92
N GLU A 168 -17.89 0.64 -9.14
CA GLU A 168 -18.47 -0.67 -9.44
C GLU A 168 -17.45 -1.79 -9.18
N ASN A 169 -16.20 -1.61 -9.60
CA ASN A 169 -15.12 -2.57 -9.34
C ASN A 169 -14.77 -2.62 -7.84
N LEU A 170 -14.81 -1.48 -7.14
CA LEU A 170 -14.62 -1.43 -5.69
C LEU A 170 -15.70 -2.21 -4.94
N VAL A 171 -16.98 -2.06 -5.32
CA VAL A 171 -18.09 -2.85 -4.75
C VAL A 171 -17.83 -4.34 -4.95
N ALA A 172 -17.51 -4.77 -6.18
CA ALA A 172 -17.22 -6.17 -6.47
C ALA A 172 -16.03 -6.71 -5.65
N ALA A 173 -14.97 -5.90 -5.49
CA ALA A 173 -13.80 -6.28 -4.69
C ALA A 173 -14.12 -6.40 -3.20
N LEU A 174 -14.91 -5.48 -2.63
CA LEU A 174 -15.37 -5.53 -1.24
C LEU A 174 -16.25 -6.76 -0.97
N GLU A 175 -17.19 -7.05 -1.88
CA GLU A 175 -18.05 -8.23 -1.80
C GLU A 175 -17.22 -9.53 -1.83
N ALA A 176 -16.29 -9.63 -2.79
CA ALA A 176 -15.39 -10.78 -2.89
C ALA A 176 -14.48 -10.91 -1.66
N PHE A 177 -13.96 -9.80 -1.13
CA PHE A 177 -13.11 -9.82 0.07
C PHE A 177 -13.88 -10.29 1.30
N LEU A 178 -15.09 -9.77 1.52
CA LEU A 178 -15.99 -10.19 2.62
C LEU A 178 -16.39 -11.66 2.51
N ALA A 179 -16.51 -12.20 1.28
CA ALA A 179 -16.77 -13.61 1.05
C ALA A 179 -15.52 -14.51 1.16
N GLY A 180 -14.31 -13.94 1.28
CA GLY A 180 -13.05 -14.69 1.22
C GLY A 180 -12.67 -15.18 -0.18
N GLU A 181 -13.23 -14.56 -1.22
CA GLU A 181 -13.14 -14.94 -2.63
C GLU A 181 -12.32 -13.94 -3.47
N LEU A 182 -11.77 -12.88 -2.87
CA LEU A 182 -10.96 -11.92 -3.62
C LEU A 182 -9.68 -12.59 -4.13
N GLU A 183 -9.60 -12.80 -5.44
CA GLU A 183 -8.43 -13.39 -6.08
C GLU A 183 -7.34 -12.36 -6.33
N VAL A 184 -6.17 -12.59 -5.73
CA VAL A 184 -4.94 -11.86 -6.05
C VAL A 184 -4.08 -12.75 -6.96
N PRO A 185 -3.66 -12.24 -8.15
CA PRO A 185 -2.79 -12.99 -9.06
C PRO A 185 -1.55 -13.51 -8.34
N GLU A 186 -1.14 -14.74 -8.63
CA GLU A 186 0.00 -15.41 -7.96
C GLU A 186 1.26 -14.53 -7.93
N ALA A 187 1.58 -13.90 -9.06
CA ALA A 187 2.74 -13.02 -9.20
C ALA A 187 2.71 -11.77 -8.29
N GLN A 188 1.55 -11.42 -7.73
CA GLN A 188 1.33 -10.25 -6.88
C GLN A 188 1.13 -10.60 -5.40
N ARG A 189 1.02 -11.88 -5.03
CA ARG A 189 0.75 -12.31 -3.65
C ARG A 189 1.86 -11.95 -2.64
N GLU A 190 3.08 -11.81 -3.13
CA GLU A 190 4.24 -11.39 -2.33
C GLU A 190 4.63 -9.93 -2.60
N ASP A 191 3.84 -9.19 -3.38
CA ASP A 191 4.15 -7.80 -3.72
C ASP A 191 3.73 -6.85 -2.58
N PRO A 192 4.69 -6.22 -1.87
CA PRO A 192 4.38 -5.27 -0.80
C PRO A 192 3.74 -3.97 -1.30
N ASP A 193 3.60 -3.79 -2.62
CA ASP A 193 2.86 -2.69 -3.23
C ASP A 193 1.37 -2.99 -3.49
N ILE A 194 0.95 -4.25 -3.32
CA ILE A 194 -0.39 -4.76 -3.64
C ILE A 194 -1.13 -5.26 -2.40
N LEU A 195 -0.44 -5.96 -1.49
CA LEU A 195 -1.01 -6.48 -0.25
C LEU A 195 -0.33 -5.89 0.98
N PHE A 196 -1.13 -5.53 1.97
CA PHE A 196 -0.66 -5.04 3.25
C PHE A 196 0.01 -6.16 4.06
N SER A 197 -0.51 -7.38 4.02
CA SER A 197 0.13 -8.57 4.58
C SER A 197 1.52 -8.80 3.97
N ALA A 198 1.66 -8.67 2.64
CA ALA A 198 2.95 -8.74 1.96
C ALA A 198 3.89 -7.58 2.35
N TYR A 199 3.36 -6.38 2.54
CA TYR A 199 4.12 -5.24 3.06
C TYR A 199 4.66 -5.48 4.47
N LEU A 200 3.83 -6.01 5.38
CA LEU A 200 4.23 -6.35 6.74
C LEU A 200 5.34 -7.41 6.74
N ARG A 201 5.16 -8.50 5.98
CA ARG A 201 6.17 -9.55 5.80
C ARG A 201 7.47 -9.01 5.19
N TRP A 202 7.36 -8.13 4.19
CA TRP A 202 8.54 -7.46 3.63
C TRP A 202 9.27 -6.62 4.68
N CYS A 203 8.53 -5.85 5.50
CA CYS A 203 9.11 -5.05 6.58
C CYS A 203 9.80 -5.94 7.63
N ALA A 204 9.15 -7.02 8.06
CA ALA A 204 9.67 -7.93 9.07
C ALA A 204 10.96 -8.66 8.65
N ARG A 205 11.19 -8.83 7.34
CA ARG A 205 12.46 -9.35 6.80
C ARG A 205 13.61 -8.34 6.79
N GLN A 206 13.34 -7.05 7.03
CA GLN A 206 14.37 -6.02 7.08
C GLN A 206 15.14 -6.06 8.40
N PRO A 207 16.34 -5.44 8.48
CA PRO A 207 17.12 -5.42 9.71
C PRO A 207 16.33 -4.76 10.83
N ALA A 208 16.39 -5.34 12.03
CA ALA A 208 15.55 -4.95 13.16
C ALA A 208 16.00 -3.63 13.80
N THR A 209 17.23 -3.20 13.53
CA THR A 209 17.83 -2.01 14.14
C THR A 209 18.56 -1.10 13.14
N PRO A 210 18.77 0.19 13.48
CA PRO A 210 19.60 1.09 12.67
C PRO A 210 21.03 0.58 12.46
N ALA A 211 21.62 -0.05 13.48
CA ALA A 211 22.97 -0.59 13.41
C ALA A 211 23.08 -1.74 12.40
N GLU A 212 22.12 -2.67 12.43
CA GLU A 212 22.07 -3.77 11.46
C GLU A 212 21.80 -3.25 10.04
N THR A 213 20.96 -2.23 9.89
CA THR A 213 20.68 -1.59 8.59
C THR A 213 21.95 -0.97 8.00
N LEU A 214 22.70 -0.23 8.81
CA LEU A 214 23.97 0.35 8.40
C LEU A 214 25.01 -0.73 8.04
N ALA A 215 25.06 -1.82 8.79
CA ALA A 215 25.94 -2.95 8.50
C ALA A 215 25.57 -3.63 7.17
N ALA A 216 24.28 -3.90 6.94
CA ALA A 216 23.78 -4.49 5.70
C ALA A 216 24.03 -3.58 4.48
N TRP A 217 23.81 -2.27 4.64
CA TRP A 217 24.06 -1.28 3.60
C TRP A 217 25.56 -1.19 3.23
N ARG A 218 26.44 -1.11 4.24
CA ARG A 218 27.90 -1.10 4.03
C ARG A 218 28.41 -2.37 3.34
N ALA A 219 27.76 -3.50 3.61
CA ALA A 219 28.07 -4.77 2.97
C ALA A 219 27.41 -4.95 1.59
N GLY A 220 26.68 -3.95 1.07
CA GLY A 220 25.99 -4.03 -0.22
C GLY A 220 24.79 -4.98 -0.26
N ARG A 221 24.32 -5.45 0.91
CA ARG A 221 23.20 -6.39 1.04
C ARG A 221 21.84 -5.71 1.18
N TYR A 222 21.79 -4.39 1.32
CA TYR A 222 20.54 -3.63 1.48
C TYR A 222 20.46 -2.46 0.50
N THR A 223 19.29 -2.30 -0.12
CA THR A 223 18.90 -1.05 -0.81
C THR A 223 17.49 -0.64 -0.38
N VAL A 224 17.14 0.64 -0.49
CA VAL A 224 15.79 1.11 -0.16
C VAL A 224 14.73 0.52 -1.09
N ALA A 225 15.08 0.27 -2.35
CA ALA A 225 14.15 -0.27 -3.35
C ALA A 225 13.83 -1.76 -3.11
N ASP A 226 14.88 -2.56 -2.88
CA ASP A 226 14.77 -4.02 -2.84
C ASP A 226 14.68 -4.58 -1.40
N GLY A 227 15.12 -3.81 -0.40
CA GLY A 227 15.34 -4.30 0.97
C GLY A 227 16.63 -5.11 1.09
N VAL A 228 16.69 -5.96 2.11
CA VAL A 228 17.77 -6.95 2.29
C VAL A 228 17.68 -8.02 1.20
N ARG A 229 18.79 -8.24 0.51
CA ARG A 229 18.97 -9.35 -0.43
C ARG A 229 19.36 -10.60 0.36
N SER A 230 18.64 -11.70 0.15
CA SER A 230 19.09 -12.99 0.67
C SER A 230 20.40 -13.38 -0.02
N ASP A 231 21.30 -14.03 0.72
CA ASP A 231 22.58 -14.50 0.14
C ASP A 231 22.34 -15.50 -1.01
N THR A 232 21.20 -16.21 -1.01
CA THR A 232 20.77 -17.08 -2.12
C THR A 232 20.56 -16.34 -3.46
N ALA A 233 20.12 -15.08 -3.44
CA ALA A 233 19.96 -14.28 -4.65
C ALA A 233 21.29 -13.68 -5.14
N ALA A 234 22.24 -13.45 -4.23
CA ALA A 234 23.59 -13.03 -4.57
C ALA A 234 24.39 -14.18 -5.21
N GLU A 235 24.22 -15.41 -4.72
CA GLU A 235 24.77 -16.63 -5.33
C GLU A 235 24.20 -16.87 -6.74
N ALA A 236 22.90 -16.69 -6.94
CA ALA A 236 22.26 -16.88 -8.24
C ALA A 236 22.78 -15.90 -9.32
N ARG A 237 23.10 -14.65 -8.96
CA ARG A 237 23.71 -13.69 -9.91
C ARG A 237 25.22 -13.89 -10.08
N GLY A 238 25.91 -14.40 -9.07
CA GLY A 238 27.32 -14.79 -9.16
C GLY A 238 27.56 -16.02 -10.05
N ALA A 239 26.59 -16.93 -10.12
CA ALA A 239 26.65 -18.12 -10.97
C ALA A 239 26.49 -17.81 -12.47
N VAL A 240 25.65 -16.83 -12.83
CA VAL A 240 25.43 -16.44 -14.24
C VAL A 240 26.63 -15.68 -14.84
N ALA A 241 27.49 -15.08 -14.00
CA ALA A 241 28.64 -14.30 -14.47
C ALA A 241 29.89 -15.14 -14.83
N ARG A 242 29.79 -16.48 -14.86
CA ARG A 242 30.91 -17.39 -15.16
C ARG A 242 30.60 -18.43 -16.25
N GLU A 243 29.98 -18.03 -17.35
CA GLU A 243 30.15 -18.80 -18.58
C GLU A 243 31.42 -18.30 -19.30
N PRO A 244 32.46 -19.14 -19.46
CA PRO A 244 33.60 -18.78 -20.28
C PRO A 244 33.14 -18.71 -21.73
N VAL A 245 33.35 -17.55 -22.37
CA VAL A 245 33.24 -17.41 -23.81
C VAL A 245 34.20 -18.43 -24.43
N ALA A 246 33.64 -19.50 -25.00
CA ALA A 246 34.43 -20.48 -25.73
C ALA A 246 35.09 -19.76 -26.91
N ALA A 247 36.42 -19.73 -26.91
CA ALA A 247 37.20 -19.24 -28.04
C ALA A 247 36.95 -20.19 -29.22
N ALA A 248 36.25 -19.69 -30.23
CA ALA A 248 36.12 -20.37 -31.52
C ALA A 248 37.48 -20.32 -32.24
N ALA A 249 37.97 -21.49 -32.63
CA ALA A 249 39.05 -21.69 -33.60
C ALA A 249 38.44 -22.24 -34.89
#